data_AF-A0A948KII3-F1
#
_entry.id   AF-A0A948KII3-F1
#
_cell.length_a   1.000
_cell.length_b   1.000
_cell.length_c   1.000
_cell.angle_alpha   90.00
_cell.angle_beta   90.00
_cell.angle_gamma   90.00
#
_symmetry.space_group_name_H-M   'P 1'
#
loop_
_entity.id
_entity.type
_entity.pdbx_description
1 polymer ?
#
loop_
_entity_poly.entity_id
_entity_poly.type
_entity_poly.pdbx_seq_one_letter_code
_entity_poly.pdbx_strand_id
1 'polypeptide(L)'
;VRDRNKTLWLQLTLPSGRNLYYNKPIIQEGKFGPEASAIGINPYTKKWMRLSIIPGRFVENIVQAMSRDILFYGEEQLEDAGYKIIGSVYDEIIMEVPDDVDKEQTLAKVYKLMCDVPDWAKGLPLKAEGFIEKRYRKM
;
A
#
# COMPACT_ATOMS: atom_id res chain seq x y z
N VAL A 1 -20.48 -7.99 -4.44
CA VAL A 1 -20.43 -8.51 -5.83
C VAL A 1 -20.34 -10.04 -5.84
N ARG A 2 -20.59 -10.71 -6.97
CA ARG A 2 -20.44 -12.17 -7.11
C ARG A 2 -19.42 -12.51 -8.20
N ASP A 3 -18.63 -13.55 -7.98
CA ASP A 3 -17.71 -14.07 -8.99
C ASP A 3 -18.39 -15.05 -9.96
N ARG A 4 -17.62 -15.57 -10.94
CA ARG A 4 -18.08 -16.58 -11.92
C ARG A 4 -18.64 -17.86 -11.28
N ASN A 5 -18.23 -18.18 -10.05
CA ASN A 5 -18.69 -19.35 -9.30
C ASN A 5 -19.89 -19.00 -8.39
N LYS A 6 -20.47 -17.81 -8.55
CA LYS A 6 -21.56 -17.26 -7.73
C LYS A 6 -21.17 -17.01 -6.26
N THR A 7 -19.88 -17.07 -5.92
CA THR A 7 -19.39 -16.75 -4.57
C THR A 7 -19.68 -15.28 -4.26
N LEU A 8 -20.21 -14.99 -3.09
CA LEU A 8 -20.43 -13.62 -2.64
C LEU A 8 -19.12 -13.01 -2.12
N TRP A 9 -18.88 -11.76 -2.51
CA TRP A 9 -17.75 -10.95 -2.07
C TRP A 9 -18.26 -9.59 -1.59
N LEU A 10 -17.73 -9.10 -0.47
CA LEU A 10 -17.89 -7.70 -0.06
C LEU A 10 -16.78 -6.92 -0.78
N GLN A 11 -17.16 -5.87 -1.48
CA GLN A 11 -16.26 -5.01 -2.22
C GLN A 11 -16.25 -3.64 -1.56
N LEU A 12 -15.05 -3.11 -1.35
CA LEU A 12 -14.81 -1.75 -0.88
C LEU A 12 -13.97 -1.04 -1.92
N THR A 13 -14.47 0.07 -2.46
CA THR A 13 -13.78 0.87 -3.47
C THR A 13 -13.05 2.02 -2.81
N LEU A 14 -11.74 2.12 -3.04
CA LEU A 14 -10.89 3.20 -2.54
C LEU A 14 -11.05 4.45 -3.42
N PRO A 15 -10.64 5.65 -2.95
CA PRO A 15 -10.62 6.86 -3.77
C PRO A 15 -9.78 6.72 -5.04
N SER A 16 -8.74 5.87 -5.01
CA SER A 16 -7.93 5.50 -6.18
C SER A 16 -8.70 4.68 -7.24
N GLY A 17 -9.93 4.26 -6.96
CA GLY A 17 -10.70 3.32 -7.80
C GLY A 17 -10.33 1.85 -7.59
N ARG A 18 -9.23 1.55 -6.88
CA ARG A 18 -8.86 0.16 -6.56
C ARG A 18 -9.87 -0.44 -5.58
N ASN A 19 -10.16 -1.73 -5.76
CA ASN A 19 -11.13 -2.46 -4.95
C ASN A 19 -10.44 -3.43 -3.98
N LEU A 20 -10.86 -3.40 -2.71
CA LEU A 20 -10.58 -4.44 -1.72
C LEU A 20 -11.74 -5.44 -1.68
N TYR A 21 -11.42 -6.72 -1.59
CA TYR A 21 -12.40 -7.80 -1.63
C TYR A 21 -12.31 -8.71 -0.41
N TYR A 22 -13.47 -9.02 0.18
CA TYR A 22 -13.59 -9.93 1.31
C TYR A 22 -14.47 -11.12 0.93
N ASN A 23 -13.93 -12.33 1.06
CA ASN A 23 -14.52 -13.57 0.56
C ASN A 23 -15.63 -14.11 1.46
N LYS A 24 -16.79 -14.50 0.90
CA LYS A 24 -17.95 -15.07 1.62
C LYS A 24 -18.29 -14.29 2.90
N PRO A 25 -18.55 -12.98 2.78
CA PRO A 25 -18.87 -12.13 3.91
C PRO A 25 -20.21 -12.57 4.53
N ILE A 26 -20.30 -12.59 5.85
CA ILE A 26 -21.56 -12.79 6.59
C ILE A 26 -21.58 -11.86 7.81
N ILE A 27 -22.75 -11.63 8.37
CA ILE A 27 -22.90 -11.13 9.73
C ILE A 27 -23.07 -12.34 10.65
N GLN A 28 -22.35 -12.37 11.76
CA GLN A 28 -22.41 -13.43 12.77
C GLN A 28 -22.50 -12.82 14.17
N GLU A 29 -22.92 -13.61 15.15
CA GLU A 29 -22.91 -13.16 16.55
C GLU A 29 -21.47 -13.14 17.07
N GLY A 30 -21.00 -11.96 17.48
CA GLY A 30 -19.68 -11.74 18.05
C GLY A 30 -19.73 -11.53 19.57
N LYS A 31 -18.57 -11.26 20.17
CA LYS A 31 -18.45 -11.05 21.63
C LYS A 31 -19.25 -9.86 22.15
N PHE A 32 -19.48 -8.84 21.32
CA PHE A 32 -20.12 -7.58 21.69
C PHE A 32 -21.41 -7.32 20.88
N GLY A 33 -22.01 -8.39 20.32
CA GLY A 33 -23.15 -8.32 19.42
C GLY A 33 -22.77 -8.68 17.97
N PRO A 34 -23.67 -8.40 17.00
CA PRO A 34 -23.47 -8.75 15.60
C PRO A 34 -22.20 -8.13 14.99
N GLU A 35 -21.37 -8.94 14.35
CA GLU A 35 -20.12 -8.53 13.69
C GLU A 35 -20.03 -9.06 12.26
N ALA A 36 -19.31 -8.34 11.40
CA ALA A 36 -18.99 -8.82 10.06
C ALA A 36 -17.85 -9.85 10.11
N SER A 37 -17.91 -10.89 9.29
CA SER A 37 -16.81 -11.85 9.13
C SER A 37 -16.64 -12.28 7.68
N ALA A 38 -15.42 -12.64 7.30
CA ALA A 38 -15.09 -13.16 5.97
C ALA A 38 -14.05 -14.28 6.04
N ILE A 39 -13.94 -15.05 4.97
CA ILE A 39 -12.90 -16.06 4.83
C ILE A 39 -11.58 -15.38 4.46
N GLY A 40 -10.52 -15.66 5.22
CA GLY A 40 -9.18 -15.13 5.00
C GLY A 40 -8.10 -16.00 5.65
N ILE A 41 -6.84 -15.60 5.49
CA ILE A 41 -5.70 -16.28 6.10
C ILE A 41 -5.44 -15.65 7.47
N ASN A 42 -5.42 -16.46 8.52
CA ASN A 42 -5.03 -15.99 9.85
C ASN A 42 -3.53 -15.67 9.86
N PRO A 43 -3.10 -14.47 10.30
CA PRO A 43 -1.70 -14.06 10.22
C PRO A 43 -0.77 -14.88 11.11
N TYR A 44 -1.27 -15.48 12.20
CA TYR A 44 -0.49 -16.30 13.13
C TYR A 44 -0.45 -17.77 12.70
N THR A 45 -1.61 -18.36 12.42
CA THR A 45 -1.69 -19.80 12.12
C THR A 45 -1.45 -20.12 10.65
N LYS A 46 -1.47 -19.11 9.77
CA LYS A 46 -1.36 -19.22 8.30
C LYS A 46 -2.43 -20.13 7.67
N LYS A 47 -3.51 -20.41 8.39
CA LYS A 47 -4.63 -21.23 7.91
C LYS A 47 -5.74 -20.36 7.35
N TRP A 48 -6.40 -20.86 6.31
CA TRP A 48 -7.67 -20.33 5.84
C TRP A 48 -8.75 -20.59 6.88
N MET A 49 -9.41 -19.53 7.34
CA MET A 49 -10.49 -19.62 8.30
C MET A 49 -11.42 -18.40 8.19
N ARG A 50 -12.54 -18.46 8.89
CA ARG A 50 -13.43 -17.31 9.06
C ARG A 50 -12.82 -16.36 10.10
N LEU A 51 -12.65 -15.11 9.70
CA LEU A 51 -12.06 -14.05 10.51
C LEU A 51 -13.12 -12.97 10.75
N SER A 52 -13.26 -12.55 12.00
CA SER A 52 -14.01 -11.34 12.33
C SER A 52 -13.33 -10.12 11.69
N ILE A 53 -14.14 -9.23 11.13
CA ILE A 53 -13.73 -7.93 10.60
C ILE A 53 -14.28 -6.86 11.53
N ILE A 54 -13.52 -6.62 12.60
CA ILE A 54 -13.75 -5.53 13.53
C ILE A 54 -13.54 -4.19 12.78
N PRO A 55 -14.26 -3.10 13.10
CA PRO A 55 -14.11 -1.81 12.42
C PRO A 55 -12.65 -1.35 12.24
N GLY A 56 -11.79 -1.55 13.24
CA GLY A 56 -10.36 -1.22 13.15
C GLY A 56 -9.63 -1.95 12.01
N ARG A 57 -10.04 -3.19 11.68
CA ARG A 57 -9.45 -3.96 10.58
C ARG A 57 -9.83 -3.41 9.20
N PHE A 58 -11.04 -2.86 9.05
CA PHE A 58 -11.39 -2.16 7.81
C PHE A 58 -10.50 -0.92 7.64
N VAL A 59 -10.38 -0.11 8.69
CA VAL A 59 -9.56 1.11 8.65
C VAL A 59 -8.10 0.77 8.34
N GLU A 60 -7.53 -0.22 9.02
CA GLU A 60 -6.15 -0.68 8.77
C GLU A 60 -5.95 -1.11 7.32
N ASN A 61 -6.84 -1.96 6.77
CA ASN A 61 -6.75 -2.40 5.39
C ASN A 61 -6.87 -1.24 4.39
N ILE A 62 -7.78 -0.30 4.64
CA ILE A 62 -7.99 0.89 3.78
C ILE A 62 -6.72 1.75 3.78
N VAL A 63 -6.18 2.05 4.96
CA VAL A 63 -4.99 2.91 5.09
C VAL A 63 -3.78 2.27 4.44
N GLN A 64 -3.47 1.00 4.75
CA GLN A 64 -2.34 0.29 4.13
C GLN A 64 -2.47 0.21 2.61
N ALA A 65 -3.70 -0.04 2.13
CA ALA A 65 -3.98 -0.05 0.71
C ALA A 65 -3.72 1.35 0.10
N MET A 66 -4.33 2.41 0.61
CA MET A 66 -4.13 3.77 0.08
C MET A 66 -2.66 4.20 0.13
N SER A 67 -1.93 3.89 1.21
CA SER A 67 -0.49 4.13 1.31
C SER A 67 0.28 3.43 0.20
N ARG A 68 -0.08 2.18 -0.14
CA ARG A 68 0.53 1.47 -1.27
C ARG A 68 0.21 2.12 -2.62
N ASP A 69 -0.99 2.64 -2.82
CA ASP A 69 -1.34 3.34 -4.08
C ASP A 69 -0.52 4.62 -4.24
N ILE A 70 -0.27 5.34 -3.14
CA ILE A 70 0.57 6.55 -3.14
C ILE A 70 2.04 6.20 -3.39
N LEU A 71 2.57 5.19 -2.69
CA LEU A 71 3.96 4.76 -2.86
C LEU A 71 4.22 4.30 -4.30
N PHE A 72 3.32 3.49 -4.85
CA PHE A 72 3.44 3.00 -6.22
C PHE A 72 3.39 4.12 -7.25
N TYR A 73 2.54 5.14 -7.03
CA TYR A 73 2.55 6.33 -7.89
C TYR A 73 3.92 7.02 -7.87
N GLY A 74 4.53 7.21 -6.70
CA GLY A 74 5.88 7.76 -6.59
C GLY A 74 6.96 6.89 -7.27
N GLU A 75 6.85 5.56 -7.18
CA GLU A 75 7.69 4.61 -7.90
C GLU A 75 7.60 4.80 -9.42
N GLU A 76 6.38 4.92 -9.98
CA GLU A 76 6.17 5.19 -11.40
C GLU A 76 6.83 6.52 -11.83
N GLN A 77 6.68 7.59 -11.05
CA GLN A 77 7.32 8.88 -11.35
C GLN A 77 8.85 8.80 -11.35
N LEU A 78 9.45 7.95 -10.51
CA LEU A 78 10.88 7.71 -10.49
C LEU A 78 11.35 6.91 -11.70
N GLU A 79 10.64 5.84 -12.07
CA GLU A 79 10.95 5.02 -13.24
C GLU A 79 10.85 5.83 -14.54
N ASP A 80 9.80 6.65 -14.69
CA ASP A 80 9.62 7.57 -15.82
C ASP A 80 10.74 8.61 -15.91
N ALA A 81 11.31 9.01 -14.77
CA ALA A 81 12.47 9.90 -14.70
C ALA A 81 13.81 9.19 -14.97
N GLY A 82 13.79 7.89 -15.25
CA GLY A 82 14.95 7.06 -15.61
C GLY A 82 15.70 6.48 -14.41
N TYR A 83 15.14 6.54 -13.20
CA TYR A 83 15.75 5.90 -12.03
C TYR A 83 15.50 4.39 -12.02
N LYS A 84 16.54 3.63 -11.69
CA LYS A 84 16.45 2.18 -11.59
C LYS A 84 16.14 1.77 -10.15
N ILE A 85 14.88 1.43 -9.90
CA ILE A 85 14.44 0.84 -8.62
C ILE A 85 14.90 -0.62 -8.57
N ILE A 86 15.60 -1.00 -7.51
CA ILE A 86 16.12 -2.36 -7.29
C ILE A 86 15.40 -3.11 -6.17
N GLY A 87 14.58 -2.40 -5.39
CA GLY A 87 13.78 -3.01 -4.33
C GLY A 87 13.05 -1.97 -3.47
N SER A 88 12.20 -2.46 -2.58
CA SER A 88 11.43 -1.65 -1.64
C SER A 88 11.35 -2.36 -0.28
N VAL A 89 11.38 -1.61 0.82
CA VAL A 89 11.21 -2.11 2.18
C VAL A 89 10.22 -1.21 2.91
N TYR A 90 9.00 -1.69 3.17
CA TYR A 90 7.90 -0.86 3.66
C TYR A 90 7.64 0.34 2.73
N ASP A 91 7.90 1.55 3.21
CA ASP A 91 7.80 2.84 2.53
C ASP A 91 9.15 3.33 1.97
N GLU A 92 10.22 2.55 2.14
CA GLU A 92 11.55 2.85 1.59
C GLU A 92 11.68 2.28 0.18
N ILE A 93 12.16 3.10 -0.77
CA ILE A 93 12.56 2.67 -2.11
C ILE A 93 14.08 2.64 -2.19
N ILE A 94 14.61 1.58 -2.79
CA ILE A 94 16.03 1.38 -3.00
C ILE A 94 16.30 1.49 -4.50
N MET A 95 17.22 2.37 -4.88
CA MET A 95 17.57 2.66 -6.27
C MET A 95 19.08 2.75 -6.48
N GLU A 96 19.53 2.43 -7.69
CA GLU A 96 20.93 2.62 -8.11
C GLU A 96 21.08 3.94 -8.86
N VAL A 97 22.16 4.65 -8.55
CA VAL A 97 22.58 5.87 -9.25
C VAL A 97 24.08 5.78 -9.56
N PRO A 98 24.59 6.46 -10.61
CA PRO A 98 26.01 6.52 -10.89
C PRO A 98 26.83 7.07 -9.70
N ASP A 99 28.09 6.65 -9.58
CA ASP A 99 28.97 7.06 -8.46
C ASP A 99 29.35 8.56 -8.53
N ASP A 100 29.24 9.18 -9.69
CA ASP A 100 29.65 10.56 -9.99
C ASP A 100 28.48 11.57 -9.98
N VAL A 101 27.29 11.17 -9.51
CA VAL A 101 26.14 12.08 -9.41
C VAL A 101 26.36 13.19 -8.38
N ASP A 102 25.74 14.34 -8.64
CA ASP A 102 25.50 15.34 -7.59
C ASP A 102 24.47 14.77 -6.60
N LYS A 103 24.92 14.46 -5.39
CA LYS A 103 24.10 13.81 -4.37
C LYS A 103 22.93 14.68 -3.92
N GLU A 104 23.16 15.97 -3.70
CA GLU A 104 22.15 16.88 -3.18
C GLU A 104 21.06 17.11 -4.23
N GLN A 105 21.48 17.36 -5.47
CA GLN A 105 20.55 17.55 -6.58
C GLN A 105 19.75 16.26 -6.89
N THR A 106 20.41 15.11 -6.84
CA THR A 106 19.76 13.81 -7.07
C THR A 106 18.70 13.54 -6.01
N LEU A 107 19.03 13.71 -4.73
CA LEU A 107 18.07 13.53 -3.63
C LEU A 107 16.91 14.53 -3.73
N ALA A 108 17.18 15.80 -4.02
CA ALA A 108 16.12 16.80 -4.19
C ALA A 108 15.15 16.44 -5.32
N LYS A 109 15.65 15.90 -6.44
CA LYS A 109 14.82 15.42 -7.55
C LYS A 109 14.00 14.19 -7.15
N VAL A 110 14.62 13.22 -6.48
CA VAL A 110 13.94 12.01 -5.98
C VAL A 110 12.83 12.39 -4.99
N TYR A 111 13.09 13.26 -4.02
CA TYR A 111 12.07 13.69 -3.06
C TYR A 111 10.90 14.38 -3.74
N LYS A 112 11.17 15.21 -4.75
CA LYS A 112 10.12 15.88 -5.51
C LYS A 112 9.20 14.88 -6.23
N LEU A 113 9.78 13.86 -6.87
CA LEU A 113 9.03 12.82 -7.58
C LEU A 113 8.25 11.93 -6.60
N MET A 114 8.88 11.56 -5.48
CA MET A 114 8.24 10.77 -4.43
C MET A 114 7.13 11.47 -3.67
N CYS A 115 7.17 12.81 -3.62
CA CYS A 115 6.11 13.61 -3.01
C CYS A 115 5.06 14.08 -4.03
N ASP A 116 5.19 13.69 -5.29
CA ASP A 116 4.10 13.86 -6.26
C ASP A 116 2.93 12.95 -5.87
N VAL A 117 1.71 13.38 -6.21
CA VAL A 117 0.50 12.66 -5.80
C VAL A 117 -0.47 12.50 -6.97
N PRO A 118 -1.19 11.37 -7.04
CA PRO A 118 -2.25 11.22 -8.03
C PRO A 118 -3.39 12.22 -7.74
N ASP A 119 -4.18 12.54 -8.77
CA ASP A 119 -5.25 13.53 -8.70
C ASP A 119 -6.23 13.31 -7.53
N TRP A 120 -6.55 12.05 -7.23
CA TRP A 120 -7.48 11.69 -6.14
C TRP A 120 -6.91 11.98 -4.74
N ALA A 121 -5.59 12.13 -4.62
CA ALA A 121 -4.87 12.41 -3.37
C ALA A 121 -4.36 13.87 -3.29
N LYS A 122 -4.82 14.74 -4.19
CA LYS A 122 -4.38 16.14 -4.24
C LYS A 122 -4.56 16.84 -2.89
N GLY A 123 -3.49 17.49 -2.42
CA GLY A 123 -3.46 18.18 -1.14
C GLY A 123 -2.99 17.32 0.04
N LEU A 124 -2.68 16.04 -0.19
CA LEU A 124 -2.03 15.19 0.82
C LEU A 124 -0.60 15.72 1.09
N PRO A 125 -0.27 16.08 2.35
CA PRO A 125 1.07 16.56 2.68
C PRO A 125 2.05 15.38 2.76
N LEU A 126 2.73 15.10 1.66
CA LEU A 126 3.81 14.10 1.61
C LEU A 126 5.18 14.74 1.89
N LYS A 127 6.04 13.94 2.52
CA LYS A 127 7.44 14.26 2.72
C LYS A 127 8.27 12.98 2.51
N ALA A 128 9.35 13.11 1.76
CA ALA A 128 10.34 12.06 1.54
C ALA A 128 11.66 12.46 2.19
N GLU A 129 12.39 11.46 2.69
CA GLU A 129 13.74 11.60 3.23
C GLU A 129 14.58 10.41 2.75
N GLY A 130 15.89 10.60 2.67
CA GLY A 130 16.77 9.66 2.00
C GLY A 130 18.26 9.94 2.14
N PHE A 131 19.08 9.01 1.67
CA PHE A 131 20.53 9.16 1.55
C PHE A 131 21.07 8.34 0.38
N ILE A 132 22.30 8.64 -0.06
CA ILE A 132 23.02 7.87 -1.09
C ILE A 132 24.24 7.21 -0.44
N GLU A 133 24.26 5.88 -0.47
CA GLU A 133 25.31 5.06 0.14
C GLU A 133 25.68 3.87 -0.74
N LYS A 134 26.90 3.34 -0.57
CA LYS A 134 27.39 2.17 -1.33
C LYS A 134 26.78 0.84 -0.87
N ARG A 135 26.07 0.85 0.25
CA ARG A 135 25.44 -0.33 0.85
C ARG A 135 24.11 0.06 1.46
N TYR A 136 23.15 -0.84 1.32
CA TYR A 136 21.87 -0.70 2.01
C TYR A 136 22.07 -0.71 3.52
N ARG A 137 21.46 0.27 4.19
CA ARG A 137 21.17 0.25 5.61
C ARG A 137 19.74 0.75 5.75
N LYS A 138 19.01 0.21 6.72
CA LYS A 138 17.69 0.73 7.03
C LYS A 138 17.82 2.15 7.60
N MET A 139 16.93 3.06 7.20
CA MET A 139 16.84 4.42 7.77
C MET A 139 16.46 4.40 9.24
#